data_AF-A0A6C0EVA6-F1
#
_entry.id   AF-A0A6C0EVA6-F1
#
_cell.length_a   1.000
_cell.length_b   1.000
_cell.length_c   1.000
_cell.angle_alpha   90.00
_cell.angle_beta   90.00
_cell.angle_gamma   90.00
#
_symmetry.space_group_name_H-M   'P 1'
#
loop_
_entity.id
_entity.type
_entity.pdbx_description
1 polymer ?
#
loop_
_entity_poly.entity_id
_entity_poly.type
_entity_poly.pdbx_seq_one_letter_code
_entity_poly.pdbx_strand_id
1 'polypeptide(L)' 'MSIILGLGLSTLFRKECKGEQCIIFTSPSVNELEKETYIHGDKCYTYASKSESCDSQKKLVRFA' A
#
# COMPACT_ATOMS: atom_id res chain seq x y z
N MET A 1 21.62 -33.14 -3.06
CA MET A 1 20.97 -33.07 -1.73
C MET A 1 21.10 -31.69 -1.04
N SER A 2 21.82 -30.72 -1.61
CA SER A 2 21.96 -29.37 -1.00
C SER A 2 20.81 -28.40 -1.28
N ILE A 3 19.94 -28.72 -2.25
CA ILE A 3 18.84 -27.85 -2.70
C ILE A 3 17.72 -27.78 -1.64
N ILE A 4 17.47 -28.89 -0.94
CA ILE A 4 16.45 -28.97 0.12
C ILE A 4 16.82 -28.08 1.30
N LEU A 5 18.09 -28.07 1.71
CA LEU A 5 18.57 -27.16 2.76
C LEU A 5 18.51 -25.69 2.31
N GLY A 6 18.84 -25.39 1.04
CA GLY A 6 18.75 -24.03 0.51
C GLY A 6 17.31 -23.50 0.48
N LEU A 7 16.35 -24.32 0.07
CA LEU A 7 14.93 -23.97 0.05
C LEU A 7 14.36 -23.85 1.48
N GLY A 8 14.77 -24.73 2.39
CA GLY A 8 14.34 -24.68 3.80
C GLY A 8 14.88 -23.46 4.55
N LEU A 9 16.09 -23.00 4.25
CA LEU A 9 16.64 -21.78 4.85
C LEU A 9 15.94 -20.51 4.32
N SER A 10 15.55 -20.50 3.04
CA SER A 10 14.87 -19.36 2.42
C SER A 10 13.51 -19.04 3.04
N THR A 11 12.81 -20.03 3.61
CA THR A 11 11.47 -19.81 4.20
C THR A 11 11.54 -19.12 5.56
N LEU A 12 12.65 -19.24 6.30
CA LEU A 12 12.84 -18.56 7.59
C LEU A 12 12.99 -17.04 7.44
N PHE A 13 13.49 -16.59 6.29
CA PHE A 13 13.63 -15.17 5.95
C PHE A 13 12.41 -14.61 5.20
N ARG A 14 11.40 -15.43 4.90
CA ARG A 14 10.16 -14.96 4.29
C ARG A 14 9.41 -14.15 5.34
N LYS A 15 9.33 -12.83 5.14
CA LYS A 15 8.53 -11.93 5.98
C LYS A 15 7.05 -12.29 5.81
N GLU A 16 6.54 -13.14 6.69
CA GLU A 16 5.12 -13.48 6.73
C GLU A 16 4.37 -12.33 7.39
N CYS A 17 3.43 -11.75 6.65
CA CYS A 17 2.59 -10.68 7.14
C CYS A 17 1.47 -11.31 8.00
N LYS A 18 1.65 -11.38 9.33
CA LYS A 18 0.69 -12.02 10.27
C LYS A 18 0.29 -11.10 11.42
N GLY A 19 -0.91 -10.52 11.38
CA GLY A 19 -1.40 -9.64 12.45
C GLY A 19 -0.75 -8.25 12.39
N GLU A 20 -0.33 -7.71 13.54
CA GLU A 20 0.17 -6.32 13.69
C GLU A 20 1.52 -6.04 13.03
N GLN A 21 2.25 -7.07 12.63
CA GLN A 21 3.52 -6.98 11.88
C GLN A 21 3.31 -6.73 10.37
N CYS A 22 2.06 -6.50 9.95
CA CYS A 22 1.72 -6.08 8.60
C CYS A 22 1.74 -4.57 8.42
N ILE A 23 2.38 -4.13 7.34
CA ILE A 23 2.26 -2.75 6.87
C ILE A 23 0.87 -2.60 6.25
N ILE A 24 -0.05 -1.95 6.97
CA ILE A 24 -1.36 -1.60 6.44
C ILE A 24 -1.22 -0.28 5.68
N PHE A 25 -1.42 -0.33 4.36
CA PHE A 25 -1.50 0.87 3.53
C PHE A 25 -2.93 1.39 3.58
N THR A 26 -3.20 2.36 4.45
CA THR A 26 -4.46 3.10 4.47
C THR A 26 -4.28 4.47 3.83
N SER A 27 -5.26 4.89 3.04
CA SER A 27 -5.29 6.26 2.52
C SER A 27 -5.87 7.21 3.59
N PRO A 28 -5.35 8.44 3.72
CA PRO A 28 -6.05 9.49 4.46
C PRO A 28 -7.45 9.71 3.90
N SER A 29 -8.34 10.24 4.73
CA SER A 29 -9.73 10.50 4.32
C SER A 29 -9.79 11.45 3.12
N VAL A 30 -10.80 11.25 2.27
CA VAL A 30 -10.98 12.05 1.04
C VAL A 30 -11.03 13.55 1.34
N ASN A 31 -11.73 13.94 2.41
CA ASN A 31 -11.85 15.33 2.83
C ASN A 31 -10.52 15.97 3.23
N GLU A 32 -9.57 15.18 3.74
CA GLU A 32 -8.26 15.68 4.16
C GLU A 32 -7.32 15.83 2.95
N LEU A 33 -7.38 14.86 2.02
CA LEU A 33 -6.68 14.91 0.74
C LEU A 33 -7.05 16.12 -0.13
N GLU A 34 -8.32 16.54 -0.10
CA GLU A 34 -8.81 17.68 -0.89
C GLU A 34 -8.51 19.04 -0.27
N LYS A 35 -8.26 19.09 1.04
CA LYS A 35 -8.00 20.35 1.77
C LYS A 35 -6.52 20.73 1.79
N GLU A 36 -5.64 19.73 1.76
CA GLU A 36 -4.21 19.90 1.90
C GLU A 36 -3.50 19.90 0.54
N THR A 37 -2.40 20.65 0.43
CA THR A 37 -1.51 20.60 -0.75
C THR A 37 -0.28 19.79 -0.40
N TYR A 38 0.00 18.74 -1.16
CA TYR A 38 1.11 17.83 -0.89
C TYR A 38 2.29 18.13 -1.81
N ILE A 39 3.47 18.27 -1.22
CA ILE A 39 4.72 18.42 -1.96
C ILE A 39 5.29 17.03 -2.28
N HIS A 40 5.62 16.79 -3.54
CA HIS A 40 6.29 15.58 -4.01
C HIS A 40 7.48 15.98 -4.89
N GLY A 41 8.69 15.78 -4.35
CA GLY A 41 9.91 16.38 -4.93
C GLY A 41 9.84 17.91 -4.84
N ASP A 42 10.00 18.58 -5.97
CA ASP A 42 9.94 20.05 -6.09
C ASP A 42 8.57 20.59 -6.53
N LYS A 43 7.53 19.74 -6.59
CA LYS A 43 6.21 20.11 -7.11
C LYS A 43 5.11 19.92 -6.07
N CYS A 44 4.19 20.88 -6.04
CA CYS A 44 3.01 20.85 -5.19
C CYS A 44 1.81 20.27 -5.97
N TYR A 45 1.08 19.36 -5.36
CA TYR A 45 -0.07 18.68 -5.93
C TYR A 45 -1.28 18.85 -5.02
N THR A 46 -2.42 19.18 -5.62
CA THR A 46 -3.74 19.13 -4.99
C THR A 46 -4.52 17.96 -5.57
N TYR A 47 -5.21 17.23 -4.72
CA TYR A 47 -6.03 16.09 -5.13
C TYR A 47 -7.50 16.51 -5.11
N ALA A 48 -8.24 16.15 -6.15
CA ALA A 48 -9.68 16.31 -6.22
C ALA A 48 -10.30 14.93 -6.39
N SER A 49 -11.27 14.61 -5.55
CA SER A 49 -11.96 13.34 -5.57
C SER A 49 -13.04 13.35 -6.63
N LYS A 50 -13.16 12.24 -7.36
CA LYS A 50 -14.23 12.04 -8.34
C LYS A 50 -14.82 10.65 -8.16
N SER A 51 -16.13 10.59 -8.09
CA SER A 51 -16.85 9.32 -8.11
C SER A 51 -16.72 8.68 -9.49
N GLU A 52 -16.12 7.49 -9.53
CA GLU A 52 -16.06 6.63 -10.71
C GLU A 52 -16.66 5.26 -10.42
N SER A 53 -17.03 4.54 -11.47
CA SER A 53 -17.45 3.15 -11.35
C SER A 53 -16.26 2.27 -10.94
N CYS A 54 -16.49 1.35 -10.00
CA CYS A 54 -15.45 0.43 -9.54
C CYS A 54 -14.85 -0.37 -10.70
N ASP A 55 -13.56 -0.17 -10.95
CA ASP A 55 -12.78 -0.90 -11.95
C ASP A 55 -12.03 -2.06 -11.26
N SER A 56 -12.30 -3.29 -11.70
CA SER A 56 -11.67 -4.50 -11.17
C SER A 56 -10.19 -4.65 -11.54
N GLN A 57 -9.68 -3.87 -12.48
CA GLN A 57 -8.26 -3.84 -12.86
C GLN A 57 -7.44 -2.91 -11.97
N LYS A 58 -8.08 -2.03 -11.18
CA LYS A 58 -7.40 -1.11 -10.27
C LYS A 58 -7.32 -1.69 -8.86
N LYS A 59 -6.17 -1.49 -8.21
CA LYS A 59 -6.00 -1.86 -6.80
C LYS A 59 -6.70 -0.84 -5.89
N LEU A 60 -7.81 -1.24 -5.28
CA LEU A 60 -8.53 -0.43 -4.30
C LEU A 60 -7.86 -0.53 -2.93
N VAL A 61 -7.50 0.62 -2.34
CA VAL A 61 -7.01 0.75 -0.95
C VAL A 61 -8.13 1.32 -0.09
N ARG A 62 -8.26 0.83 1.14
CA ARG A 62 -9.27 1.34 2.08
C ARG A 62 -8.79 2.66 2.69
N PHE A 63 -9.73 3.59 2.88
CA PHE A 63 -9.49 4.79 3.68
C PHE A 63 -9.34 4.39 5.16
N ALA A 64 -8.44 5.08 5.88
CA ALA A 64 -8.22 4.94 7.32
C ALA A 64 -9.44 5.44 8.11
#